data_AF-A0A8H2JG63-F1
#
_entry.id   AF-A0A8H2JG63-F1
#
_cell.length_a   1.000
_cell.length_b   1.000
_cell.length_c   1.000
_cell.angle_alpha   90.00
_cell.angle_beta   90.00
_cell.angle_gamma   90.00
#
_symmetry.space_group_name_H-M   'P 1'
#
loop_
_entity.id
_entity.type
_entity.pdbx_description
1 polymer ?
#
loop_
_entity_poly.entity_id
_entity_poly.type
_entity_poly.pdbx_seq_one_letter_code
_entity_poly.pdbx_strand_id
1 'polypeptide(L)'
;MRTYVTAPRTYATAPGQVEAFATFIDCLMRSKLTILWTTHGSRSALDRFQMLADLAKAPKVSPHVKRVFHSAGEQRIDFVNGSRIIFQARSSWHGRGFSNVDTLVFDEAEHLTDDVHDDLVPMQFGAANPETIRINHGVASHSS
;
A
#
# COMPACT_ATOMS: atom_id res chain seq x y z
N MET A 1 -6.03 15.64 -9.10
CA MET A 1 -6.97 15.80 -7.97
C MET A 1 -6.39 15.00 -6.82
N ARG A 2 -5.98 15.67 -5.73
CA ARG A 2 -5.17 15.10 -4.65
C ARG A 2 -6.12 14.73 -3.51
N THR A 3 -6.41 13.45 -3.31
CA THR A 3 -7.34 13.00 -2.27
C THR A 3 -6.58 12.88 -0.95
N TYR A 4 -6.88 13.77 0.00
CA TYR A 4 -6.46 13.63 1.38
C TYR A 4 -7.62 13.02 2.15
N VAL A 5 -7.47 11.81 2.68
CA VAL A 5 -8.43 11.23 3.61
C VAL A 5 -7.87 11.39 5.02
N THR A 6 -8.58 12.13 5.87
CA THR A 6 -8.32 12.19 7.31
C THR A 6 -9.60 11.79 8.00
N ALA A 7 -9.65 10.59 8.56
CA ALA A 7 -10.86 10.04 9.19
C ALA A 7 -11.08 10.62 10.60
N PRO A 8 -12.33 10.98 10.99
CA PRO A 8 -12.65 11.41 12.35
C PRO A 8 -12.53 10.27 13.38
N ARG A 9 -12.00 10.61 14.56
CA ARG A 9 -11.54 9.71 15.64
C ARG A 9 -12.64 8.98 16.43
N THR A 10 -13.84 8.79 15.89
CA THR A 10 -14.94 8.10 16.59
C THR A 10 -15.01 6.60 16.30
N TYR A 11 -14.24 6.10 15.32
CA TYR A 11 -14.00 4.67 15.09
C TYR A 11 -12.49 4.43 15.17
N ALA A 12 -12.03 3.76 16.23
CA ALA A 12 -10.61 3.48 16.45
C ALA A 12 -10.08 2.42 15.46
N THR A 13 -10.01 2.78 14.17
CA THR A 13 -9.28 2.03 13.16
C THR A 13 -7.83 2.48 13.20
N ALA A 14 -6.89 1.53 13.06
CA ALA A 14 -5.47 1.88 13.01
C ALA A 14 -5.24 2.78 11.77
N PRO A 15 -4.34 3.78 11.85
CA PRO A 15 -4.00 4.60 10.69
C PRO A 15 -3.72 3.78 9.42
N GLY A 16 -4.27 4.21 8.29
CA GLY A 16 -4.16 3.52 7.00
C GLY A 16 -4.98 2.24 6.85
N GLN A 17 -5.69 1.77 7.88
CA GLN A 17 -6.43 0.50 7.83
C GLN A 17 -7.56 0.53 6.80
N VAL A 18 -8.24 1.67 6.66
CA VAL A 18 -9.33 1.84 5.70
C VAL A 18 -8.78 1.80 4.27
N GLU A 19 -7.68 2.49 4.01
CA GLU A 19 -6.98 2.52 2.73
C GLU A 19 -6.44 1.14 2.35
N ALA A 20 -5.96 0.37 3.33
CA ALA A 20 -5.52 -1.01 3.13
C ALA A 20 -6.68 -1.90 2.67
N PHE A 21 -7.86 -1.78 3.29
CA PHE A 21 -9.04 -2.51 2.83
C PHE A 21 -9.56 -2.00 1.49
N ALA A 22 -9.54 -0.69 1.24
CA ALA A 22 -9.96 -0.11 -0.02
C ALA A 22 -9.10 -0.63 -1.20
N THR A 23 -7.78 -0.57 -1.06
CA THR A 23 -6.84 -1.10 -2.08
C THR A 23 -6.99 -2.61 -2.29
N PHE A 24 -7.27 -3.37 -1.22
CA PHE A 24 -7.62 -4.79 -1.32
C PHE A 24 -8.91 -5.02 -2.10
N ILE A 25 -9.95 -4.24 -1.82
CA ILE A 25 -11.24 -4.31 -2.53
C ILE A 25 -11.08 -3.91 -3.99
N ASP A 26 -10.30 -2.88 -4.30
CA ASP A 26 -9.99 -2.49 -5.68
C ASP A 26 -9.35 -3.64 -6.45
N CYS A 27 -8.42 -4.37 -5.83
CA CYS A 27 -7.80 -5.54 -6.44
C CYS A 27 -8.78 -6.71 -6.65
N LEU A 28 -9.84 -6.83 -5.84
CA LEU A 28 -10.91 -7.80 -6.07
C LEU A 28 -11.80 -7.39 -7.26
N MET A 29 -12.12 -6.10 -7.37
CA MET A 29 -13.13 -5.57 -8.29
C MET A 29 -12.59 -5.25 -9.68
N ARG A 30 -11.32 -4.85 -9.79
CA ARG A 30 -10.66 -4.44 -11.03
C ARG A 30 -9.58 -5.45 -11.39
N SER A 31 -9.42 -5.73 -12.68
CA SER A 31 -8.40 -6.66 -13.19
C SER A 31 -7.08 -5.96 -13.49
N LYS A 32 -5.96 -6.67 -13.31
CA LYS A 32 -4.60 -6.24 -13.68
C LYS A 32 -4.10 -4.97 -12.99
N LEU A 33 -4.59 -4.66 -11.79
CA LEU A 33 -4.06 -3.56 -10.99
C LEU A 33 -2.72 -3.90 -10.34
N THR A 34 -1.76 -2.99 -10.39
CA THR A 34 -0.57 -3.04 -9.54
C THR A 34 -0.62 -1.94 -8.49
N ILE A 35 -0.74 -2.33 -7.23
CA ILE A 35 -0.66 -1.43 -6.08
C ILE A 35 0.69 -1.63 -5.38
N LEU A 36 1.41 -0.53 -5.15
CA LEU A 36 2.65 -0.52 -4.37
C LEU A 36 2.38 0.21 -3.04
N TRP A 37 2.37 -0.54 -1.94
CA TRP A 37 2.26 -0.04 -0.59
C TRP A 37 3.64 0.15 0.03
N THR A 38 4.01 1.40 0.27
CA THR A 38 5.31 1.73 0.88
C THR A 38 5.15 2.21 2.31
N THR A 39 5.95 1.70 3.25
CA THR A 39 6.01 2.19 4.64
C THR A 39 7.40 2.75 4.94
N HIS A 40 7.58 3.46 6.06
CA HIS A 40 8.91 3.92 6.44
C HIS A 40 9.83 2.73 6.79
N GLY A 41 9.35 1.80 7.62
CA GLY A 41 10.13 0.65 8.10
C GLY A 41 9.56 -0.72 7.70
N SER A 42 10.44 -1.72 7.62
CA SER A 42 10.10 -3.11 7.28
C SER A 42 9.11 -3.76 8.22
N ARG A 43 9.10 -3.37 9.51
CA ARG A 43 8.13 -3.87 10.48
C ARG A 43 6.72 -3.42 10.11
N SER A 44 6.52 -2.13 9.83
CA SER A 44 5.23 -1.57 9.42
C SER A 44 4.74 -2.19 8.09
N ALA A 45 5.65 -2.41 7.12
CA ALA A 45 5.30 -3.09 5.87
C ALA A 45 4.80 -4.52 6.13
N LEU A 46 5.50 -5.26 6.99
CA LEU A 46 5.13 -6.63 7.35
C LEU A 46 3.82 -6.69 8.12
N ASP A 47 3.60 -5.79 9.08
CA ASP A 47 2.36 -5.73 9.87
C ASP A 47 1.16 -5.43 8.95
N ARG A 48 1.31 -4.49 8.00
CA ARG A 48 0.28 -4.19 7.00
C ARG A 48 0.01 -5.37 6.07
N PHE A 49 1.06 -6.01 5.57
CA PHE A 49 0.95 -7.22 4.75
C PHE A 49 0.21 -8.33 5.50
N GLN A 50 0.58 -8.61 6.75
CA GLN A 50 0.01 -9.69 7.55
C GLN A 50 -1.50 -9.48 7.76
N MET A 51 -1.92 -8.24 8.04
CA MET A 51 -3.34 -7.89 8.15
C MET A 51 -4.14 -8.27 6.91
N LEU A 52 -3.64 -7.93 5.71
CA LEU A 52 -4.32 -8.24 4.45
C LEU A 52 -4.14 -9.72 4.04
N ALA A 53 -3.03 -10.35 4.42
CA ALA A 53 -2.82 -11.78 4.22
C ALA A 53 -3.79 -12.62 5.05
N ASP A 54 -4.19 -12.16 6.24
CA ASP A 54 -5.21 -12.83 7.04
C ASP A 54 -6.61 -12.63 6.45
N LEU A 55 -6.92 -11.44 5.92
CA LEU A 55 -8.15 -11.20 5.16
C LEU A 55 -8.23 -12.11 3.92
N ALA A 56 -7.11 -12.31 3.22
CA ALA A 56 -7.00 -13.16 2.03
C ALA A 56 -7.38 -14.64 2.30
N LYS A 57 -7.33 -15.10 3.55
CA LYS A 57 -7.70 -16.47 3.93
C LYS A 57 -9.20 -16.64 4.17
N ALA A 58 -9.98 -15.57 4.28
CA ALA A 58 -11.41 -15.66 4.56
C ALA A 58 -12.13 -16.47 3.45
N PRO A 59 -13.07 -17.37 3.78
CA PRO A 59 -13.70 -18.26 2.79
C PRO A 59 -14.35 -17.57 1.59
N LYS A 60 -14.85 -16.34 1.79
CA LYS A 60 -15.45 -15.52 0.72
C LYS A 60 -14.42 -14.79 -0.15
N VAL A 61 -13.17 -14.71 0.30
CA VAL A 61 -12.09 -13.95 -0.34
C VAL A 61 -11.08 -14.88 -1.00
N SER A 62 -10.75 -16.00 -0.35
CA SER A 62 -9.71 -16.93 -0.83
C SER A 62 -9.88 -17.43 -2.26
N PRO A 63 -11.10 -17.62 -2.83
CA PRO A 63 -11.25 -17.98 -4.25
C PRO A 63 -10.75 -16.90 -5.22
N HIS A 64 -10.63 -15.65 -4.78
CA HIS A 64 -10.16 -14.52 -5.58
C HIS A 64 -8.66 -14.26 -5.42
N VAL A 65 -8.01 -14.92 -4.46
CA VAL A 65 -6.59 -14.77 -4.19
C VAL A 65 -5.83 -15.90 -4.90
N LYS A 66 -4.92 -15.53 -5.79
CA LYS A 66 -4.07 -16.48 -6.50
C LYS A 66 -2.95 -17.00 -5.61
N ARG A 67 -2.30 -16.11 -4.85
CA ARG A 67 -1.19 -16.47 -3.97
C ARG A 67 -0.88 -15.34 -2.98
N VAL A 68 -0.56 -15.70 -1.75
CA VAL A 68 0.13 -14.82 -0.79
C VAL A 68 1.61 -15.19 -0.82
N PHE A 69 2.46 -14.25 -1.25
CA PHE A 69 3.90 -14.43 -1.40
C PHE A 69 4.64 -13.66 -0.30
N HIS A 70 5.59 -14.34 0.35
CA HIS A 70 6.41 -13.75 1.40
C HIS A 70 7.85 -14.23 1.22
N SER A 71 8.76 -13.29 0.97
CA SER A 71 10.20 -13.54 0.88
C SER A 71 10.98 -12.45 1.61
N ALA A 72 12.28 -12.67 1.80
CA ALA A 72 13.16 -11.64 2.36
C ALA A 72 13.23 -10.45 1.39
N GLY A 73 12.56 -9.35 1.76
CA GLY A 73 12.61 -8.08 1.03
C GLY A 73 11.42 -7.78 0.12
N GLU A 74 10.52 -8.74 -0.14
CA GLU A 74 9.26 -8.52 -0.86
C GLU A 74 8.13 -9.35 -0.24
N GLN A 75 7.04 -8.68 0.10
CA GLN A 75 5.76 -9.29 0.46
C GLN A 75 4.70 -8.87 -0.55
N ARG A 76 3.86 -9.82 -0.99
CA ARG A 76 2.88 -9.56 -2.06
C ARG A 76 1.64 -10.43 -1.96
N ILE A 77 0.49 -9.87 -2.32
CA ILE A 77 -0.76 -10.62 -2.52
C ILE A 77 -1.12 -10.54 -4.00
N ASP A 78 -1.14 -11.69 -4.67
CA ASP A 78 -1.52 -11.85 -6.07
C ASP A 78 -2.99 -12.31 -6.15
N PHE A 79 -3.79 -11.68 -7.01
CA PHE A 79 -5.21 -11.99 -7.25
C PHE A 79 -5.40 -12.76 -8.57
N VAL A 80 -6.48 -13.54 -8.66
CA VAL A 80 -6.76 -14.37 -9.85
C VAL A 80 -6.99 -13.56 -11.13
N ASN A 81 -7.49 -12.33 -10.98
CA ASN A 81 -7.74 -11.39 -12.09
C ASN A 81 -6.47 -10.65 -12.57
N GLY A 82 -5.29 -11.05 -12.06
CA GLY A 82 -4.00 -10.46 -12.41
C GLY A 82 -3.64 -9.21 -11.61
N SER A 83 -4.50 -8.76 -10.68
CA SER A 83 -4.18 -7.67 -9.77
C SER A 83 -3.19 -8.12 -8.68
N ARG A 84 -2.47 -7.19 -8.08
CA ARG A 84 -1.49 -7.45 -7.01
C ARG A 84 -1.30 -6.25 -6.10
N ILE A 85 -1.03 -6.53 -4.83
CA ILE A 85 -0.57 -5.54 -3.84
C ILE A 85 0.81 -5.95 -3.35
N ILE A 86 1.78 -5.06 -3.52
CA ILE A 86 3.18 -5.24 -3.15
C ILE A 86 3.45 -4.37 -1.92
N PHE A 87 4.08 -4.92 -0.90
CA PHE A 87 4.46 -4.20 0.32
C PHE A 87 5.98 -4.06 0.36
N GLN A 88 6.45 -2.82 0.51
CA GLN A 88 7.88 -2.51 0.51
C GLN A 88 8.20 -1.45 1.58
N ALA A 89 9.29 -1.64 2.31
CA ALA A 89 9.82 -0.58 3.15
C ALA A 89 10.66 0.39 2.35
N ARG A 90 10.54 1.69 2.65
CA ARG A 90 11.39 2.73 2.05
C ARG A 90 12.84 2.62 2.51
N SER A 91 13.09 2.10 3.72
CA SER A 91 14.45 1.82 4.21
C SER A 91 15.19 0.72 3.44
N SER A 92 14.48 -0.15 2.72
CA SER A 92 15.03 -1.19 1.85
C SER A 92 14.82 -0.89 0.37
N TRP A 93 14.46 0.34 0.04
CA TRP A 93 14.29 0.79 -1.33
C TRP A 93 15.64 1.02 -2.00
N HIS A 94 15.89 0.33 -3.11
CA HIS A 94 17.14 0.45 -3.87
C HIS A 94 16.92 1.10 -5.26
N GLY A 95 15.83 1.85 -5.43
CA GLY A 95 15.64 2.75 -6.58
C GLY A 95 15.09 2.13 -7.88
N ARG A 96 14.84 0.81 -7.95
CA ARG A 96 14.35 0.15 -9.19
C ARG A 96 13.56 -1.12 -8.86
N GLY A 97 12.45 -1.38 -9.57
CA GLY A 97 11.76 -2.67 -9.47
C GLY A 97 10.39 -2.77 -10.13
N PHE A 98 9.63 -1.67 -10.24
CA PHE A 98 8.25 -1.71 -10.73
C PHE A 98 7.99 -0.63 -11.77
N SER A 99 7.28 -1.00 -12.84
CA SER A 99 6.71 -0.10 -13.84
C SER A 99 5.21 -0.40 -13.94
N ASN A 100 4.41 0.56 -14.40
CA ASN A 100 2.94 0.46 -14.45
C ASN A 100 2.31 0.24 -13.06
N VAL A 101 2.74 1.02 -12.06
CA VAL A 101 2.09 1.06 -10.75
C VAL A 101 0.82 1.92 -10.85
N ASP A 102 -0.35 1.29 -10.79
CA ASP A 102 -1.63 1.97 -10.84
C ASP A 102 -1.90 2.79 -9.57
N THR A 103 -1.61 2.24 -8.39
CA THR A 103 -1.78 2.95 -7.11
C THR A 103 -0.50 2.90 -6.30
N LEU A 104 0.05 4.08 -5.97
CA LEU A 104 1.21 4.24 -5.10
C LEU A 104 0.74 4.75 -3.73
N VAL A 105 0.94 3.95 -2.69
CA VAL A 105 0.59 4.31 -1.31
C VAL A 105 1.86 4.64 -0.54
N PHE A 106 1.93 5.88 -0.03
CA PHE A 106 2.92 6.32 0.94
C PHE A 106 2.29 6.26 2.32
N ASP A 107 2.52 5.16 3.02
CA ASP A 107 2.16 4.98 4.43
C ASP A 107 3.24 5.56 5.33
N GLU A 108 2.87 6.05 6.52
CA GLU A 108 3.79 6.83 7.38
C GLU A 108 4.46 7.98 6.59
N ALA A 109 3.65 8.74 5.84
CA ALA A 109 4.12 9.76 4.91
C ALA A 109 4.75 11.00 5.58
N GLU A 110 4.62 11.15 6.90
CA GLU A 110 5.38 12.11 7.70
C GLU A 110 6.89 11.83 7.69
N HIS A 111 7.28 10.59 7.37
CA HIS A 111 8.67 10.15 7.19
C HIS A 111 9.03 9.97 5.71
N LEU A 112 8.26 10.57 4.79
CA LEU A 112 8.60 10.55 3.36
C LEU A 112 9.52 11.73 3.04
N THR A 113 10.71 11.44 2.53
CA THR A 113 11.62 12.46 1.99
C THR A 113 11.30 12.76 0.53
N ASP A 114 11.71 13.95 0.07
CA ASP A 114 11.52 14.35 -1.33
C ASP A 114 12.29 13.44 -2.29
N ASP A 115 13.53 13.05 -1.95
CA ASP A 115 14.33 12.11 -2.75
C ASP A 115 13.61 10.77 -2.98
N VAL A 116 13.03 10.19 -1.92
CA VAL A 116 12.32 8.90 -2.04
C VAL A 116 10.99 9.06 -2.78
N HIS A 117 10.33 10.21 -2.63
CA HIS A 117 9.15 10.53 -3.42
C HIS A 117 9.49 10.60 -4.92
N ASP A 118 10.57 11.30 -5.28
CA ASP A 118 10.99 11.51 -6.66
C ASP A 118 11.51 10.22 -7.32
N ASP A 119 12.04 9.28 -6.52
CA ASP A 119 12.39 7.93 -6.97
C ASP A 119 11.16 7.03 -7.25
N LEU A 120 10.06 7.22 -6.49
CA LEU A 120 8.91 6.31 -6.53
C LEU A 120 7.80 6.77 -7.49
N VAL A 121 7.57 8.08 -7.64
CA VAL A 121 6.54 8.61 -8.54
C VAL A 121 6.72 8.15 -10.01
N PRO A 122 7.94 8.08 -10.58
CA PRO A 122 8.15 7.58 -11.94
C PRO A 122 7.67 6.15 -12.18
N MET A 123 7.45 5.34 -11.13
CA MET A 123 6.95 3.97 -11.27
C MET A 123 5.52 3.89 -11.79
N GLN A 124 4.79 5.00 -11.70
CA GLN A 124 3.44 5.11 -12.22
C GLN A 124 3.40 5.42 -13.73
N PHE A 125 4.55 5.69 -14.37
CA PHE A 125 4.60 5.86 -15.81
C PHE A 125 4.09 4.60 -16.52
N GLY A 126 3.16 4.80 -17.45
CA GLY A 126 2.48 3.73 -18.20
C GLY A 126 1.19 3.22 -17.54
N ALA A 127 0.87 3.61 -16.30
CA ALA A 127 -0.45 3.34 -15.73
C ALA A 127 -1.52 4.20 -16.42
N ALA A 128 -2.68 3.59 -16.73
CA ALA A 128 -3.75 4.27 -17.45
C ALA A 128 -4.46 5.34 -16.60
N ASN A 129 -4.54 5.13 -15.28
CA ASN A 129 -5.11 6.07 -14.33
C ASN A 129 -4.33 5.99 -13.01
N PRO A 130 -3.16 6.65 -12.92
CA PRO A 130 -2.31 6.58 -11.74
C PRO A 130 -2.94 7.31 -10.56
N GLU A 131 -2.91 6.66 -9.40
CA GLU A 131 -3.39 7.20 -8.13
C GLU A 131 -2.25 7.23 -7.12
N THR A 132 -2.13 8.31 -6.35
CA THR A 132 -1.18 8.42 -5.25
C THR A 132 -1.93 8.70 -3.96
N ILE A 133 -1.74 7.85 -2.96
CA ILE A 133 -2.36 7.97 -1.63
C ILE A 133 -1.25 8.27 -0.62
N ARG A 134 -1.45 9.27 0.25
CA ARG A 134 -0.54 9.60 1.35
C ARG A 134 -1.27 9.46 2.67
N ILE A 135 -0.74 8.61 3.56
CA ILE A 135 -1.31 8.30 4.86
C ILE A 135 -0.31 8.76 5.91
N ASN A 136 -0.73 9.65 6.81
CA ASN A 136 0.05 10.03 7.97
C ASN A 136 -0.48 9.29 9.20
N HIS A 137 0.41 8.81 10.06
CA HIS A 137 0.02 8.18 11.33
C HIS A 137 -0.10 9.21 12.48
N GLY A 138 0.51 10.38 12.29
CA GLY A 138 0.38 11.55 13.15
C GLY A 138 1.45 11.56 14.23
N VAL A 139 2.27 12.61 14.26
CA VAL A 139 3.03 13.00 15.45
C VAL A 139 2.11 13.83 16.34
N ALA A 140 2.08 13.54 17.64
CA ALA A 140 1.47 14.46 18.61
C ALA A 140 2.17 15.82 18.45
N SER A 141 1.45 16.81 17.92
CA SER A 141 1.91 18.19 17.94
C SER A 141 2.12 18.56 19.40
N HIS A 142 3.38 18.67 19.82
CA HIS A 142 3.71 19.38 21.04
C HIS A 142 3.37 20.84 20.75
N SER A 143 2.19 21.27 21.22
CA SER A 143 1.87 22.68 21.31
C SER A 143 2.89 23.29 22.27
N SER A 144 3.68 24.21 21.73
CA SER A 144 4.43 25.18 22.54
C SER A 144 3.49 26.25 23.05
#